data_AF-A0A3M7IVF4-F1
#
_entry.id   AF-A0A3M7IVF4-F1
#
_cell.length_a   1.000
_cell.length_b   1.000
_cell.length_c   1.000
_cell.angle_alpha   90.00
_cell.angle_beta   90.00
_cell.angle_gamma   90.00
#
_symmetry.space_group_name_H-M   'P 1'
#
loop_
_entity.id
_entity.type
_entity.pdbx_description
1 polymer ?
#
loop_
_entity_poly.entity_id
_entity_poly.type
_entity_poly.pdbx_seq_one_letter_code
_entity_poly.pdbx_strand_id
1 'polypeptide(L)'
;MPSIPQKPQTEDSKTFDPDKYFEAWGKEEIQPPYDNDFRKFIIRSFGLPIRDDYGYMAQHAEVTLLNVQTHIEVGRQNGMHAWYRDAEGNVRESPTGADIAAYTDIFRPTTSTSKALTALGSNAKKDSIRADVAKHLQANYHPPSAESKLVVNKTKNHINPYFDLWAWTNQNLEWAGPEERTAFVRQSHAILPVLYHHFGCVCPSYESLELIRQAAKGRKVVDMGSGNGYWTYMLRRMEPSSKKEKKLDVIPIDNGMSEWRTMWVGGTVEADGVEWLKKNDGAKDSVLLMVYPTVGGEFTKRMVDAYDGTTIFCAGTQNASGFTAFAKETIADWMARERPEWRLGLQIPIPSFAGKDEALFMFEKNGNAVKKGESA
;
A
#
# COMPACT_ATOMS: atom_id res chain seq x y z
N MET A 1 13.41 -16.56 -15.20
CA MET A 1 12.74 -16.60 -13.88
C MET A 1 11.69 -17.68 -13.91
N PRO A 2 11.40 -18.32 -12.77
CA PRO A 2 10.29 -19.27 -12.68
C PRO A 2 8.97 -18.57 -13.05
N SER A 3 8.05 -19.31 -13.68
CA SER A 3 6.71 -18.82 -14.04
C SER A 3 5.92 -18.43 -12.80
N ILE A 4 5.00 -17.47 -12.93
CA ILE A 4 4.15 -17.06 -11.81
C ILE A 4 3.27 -18.24 -11.36
N PRO A 5 3.24 -18.57 -10.06
CA PRO A 5 2.39 -19.65 -9.55
C PRO A 5 0.92 -19.46 -9.91
N GLN A 6 0.29 -20.54 -10.39
CA GLN A 6 -1.12 -20.52 -10.79
C GLN A 6 -2.10 -20.73 -9.63
N LYS A 7 -1.59 -21.01 -8.43
CA LYS A 7 -2.35 -21.15 -7.19
C LYS A 7 -1.70 -20.30 -6.10
N PRO A 8 -2.48 -19.81 -5.12
CA PRO A 8 -1.89 -19.22 -3.92
C PRO A 8 -0.95 -20.20 -3.25
N GLN A 9 0.23 -19.73 -2.87
CA GLN A 9 1.24 -20.54 -2.20
C GLN A 9 2.23 -19.65 -1.43
N THR A 10 2.95 -20.24 -0.50
CA THR A 10 4.17 -19.65 0.04
C THR A 10 5.31 -20.62 -0.18
N GLU A 11 6.44 -20.15 -0.71
CA GLU A 11 7.63 -20.99 -0.89
C GLU A 11 8.07 -21.62 0.43
N ASP A 12 8.45 -22.90 0.37
CA ASP A 12 8.76 -23.77 1.51
C ASP A 12 7.63 -24.06 2.50
N SER A 13 6.45 -23.47 2.29
CA SER A 13 5.25 -23.80 3.05
C SER A 13 4.50 -24.98 2.45
N LYS A 14 4.08 -25.92 3.29
CA LYS A 14 3.21 -27.04 2.88
C LYS A 14 1.73 -26.81 3.18
N THR A 15 1.40 -25.71 3.86
CA THR A 15 0.07 -25.52 4.47
C THR A 15 -0.54 -24.15 4.23
N PHE A 16 0.19 -23.22 3.59
CA PHE A 16 -0.34 -21.88 3.35
C PHE A 16 -1.59 -21.92 2.47
N ASP A 17 -2.65 -21.29 2.97
CA ASP A 17 -3.93 -21.10 2.29
C ASP A 17 -4.44 -19.71 2.72
N PRO A 18 -4.66 -18.78 1.78
CA PRO A 18 -5.10 -17.42 2.12
C PRO A 18 -6.41 -17.34 2.92
N ASP A 19 -7.38 -18.21 2.61
CA ASP A 19 -8.70 -18.16 3.23
C ASP A 19 -8.63 -18.68 4.66
N LYS A 20 -7.92 -19.81 4.87
CA LYS A 20 -7.65 -20.34 6.21
C LYS A 20 -6.82 -19.38 7.05
N TYR A 21 -5.85 -18.68 6.44
CA TYR A 21 -5.05 -17.67 7.13
C TYR A 21 -5.93 -16.53 7.66
N PHE A 22 -6.84 -16.00 6.84
CA PHE A 22 -7.78 -14.95 7.25
C PHE A 22 -8.83 -15.45 8.25
N GLU A 23 -9.28 -16.69 8.14
CA GLU A 23 -10.18 -17.32 9.11
C GLU A 23 -9.51 -17.45 10.48
N ALA A 24 -8.27 -17.96 10.53
CA ALA A 24 -7.48 -18.07 11.74
C ALA A 24 -7.20 -16.69 12.38
N TRP A 25 -6.95 -15.67 11.55
CA TRP A 25 -6.80 -14.30 12.04
C TRP A 25 -8.09 -13.75 12.64
N GLY A 26 -9.24 -13.97 11.97
CA GLY A 26 -10.55 -13.55 12.47
C GLY A 26 -10.99 -14.25 13.76
N LYS A 27 -10.45 -15.45 14.02
CA LYS A 27 -10.63 -16.21 15.27
C LYS A 27 -9.55 -15.91 16.31
N GLU A 28 -8.63 -14.98 16.02
CA GLU A 28 -7.52 -14.60 16.91
C GLU A 28 -6.52 -15.74 17.21
N GLU A 29 -6.49 -16.79 16.38
CA GLU A 29 -5.54 -17.91 16.51
C GLU A 29 -4.12 -17.51 16.08
N ILE A 30 -4.05 -16.50 15.20
CA ILE A 30 -2.85 -15.79 14.76
C ILE A 30 -3.04 -14.31 15.09
N GLN A 31 -2.04 -13.69 15.71
CA GLN A 31 -2.04 -12.28 16.09
C GLN A 31 -0.66 -11.68 15.81
N PRO A 32 -0.53 -10.34 15.72
CA PRO A 32 0.77 -9.68 15.61
C PRO A 32 1.74 -10.12 16.73
N PRO A 33 3.06 -10.05 16.51
CA PRO A 33 4.07 -10.52 17.48
C PRO A 33 4.21 -9.55 18.67
N TYR A 34 3.21 -9.51 19.55
CA TYR A 34 3.24 -8.68 20.76
C TYR A 34 4.32 -9.12 21.76
N ASP A 35 4.86 -10.33 21.63
CA ASP A 35 6.07 -10.81 22.33
C ASP A 35 7.38 -10.33 21.67
N ASN A 36 7.30 -9.55 20.59
CA ASN A 36 8.40 -9.08 19.74
C ASN A 36 9.26 -10.21 19.13
N ASP A 37 8.74 -11.44 19.06
CA ASP A 37 9.38 -12.54 18.33
C ASP A 37 8.83 -12.61 16.89
N PHE A 38 9.29 -11.67 16.07
CA PHE A 38 8.88 -11.53 14.67
C PHE A 38 9.25 -12.76 13.85
N ARG A 39 10.43 -13.36 14.10
CA ARG A 39 10.86 -14.57 13.40
C ARG A 39 9.91 -15.74 13.65
N LYS A 40 9.59 -16.03 14.92
CA LYS A 40 8.64 -17.09 15.27
C LYS A 40 7.26 -16.80 14.70
N PHE A 41 6.82 -15.55 14.73
CA PHE A 41 5.56 -15.15 14.12
C PHE A 41 5.54 -15.47 12.62
N ILE A 42 6.51 -15.02 11.82
CA ILE A 42 6.52 -15.29 10.38
C ILE A 42 6.56 -16.80 10.09
N ILE A 43 7.40 -17.56 10.80
CA ILE A 43 7.49 -19.01 10.65
C ILE A 43 6.13 -19.67 10.89
N ARG A 44 5.47 -19.34 12.01
CA ARG A 44 4.19 -19.94 12.38
C ARG A 44 3.06 -19.50 11.44
N SER A 45 2.99 -18.20 11.14
CA SER A 45 1.94 -17.59 10.33
C SER A 45 1.89 -18.13 8.91
N PHE A 46 3.06 -18.38 8.32
CA PHE A 46 3.16 -18.86 6.94
C PHE A 46 3.49 -20.36 6.82
N GLY A 47 3.62 -21.07 7.95
CA GLY A 47 3.90 -22.51 7.97
C GLY A 47 5.28 -22.86 7.40
N LEU A 48 6.30 -22.07 7.73
CA LEU A 48 7.67 -22.20 7.22
C LEU A 48 8.49 -23.18 8.09
N PRO A 49 9.65 -23.66 7.58
CA PRO A 49 10.58 -24.44 8.38
C PRO A 49 11.11 -23.69 9.62
N ILE A 50 11.34 -24.39 10.73
CA ILE A 50 11.89 -23.77 11.96
C ILE A 50 13.31 -23.20 11.74
N ARG A 51 14.07 -23.81 10.82
CA ARG A 51 15.43 -23.38 10.44
C ARG A 51 15.43 -22.63 9.11
N ASP A 52 14.37 -21.90 8.84
CA ASP A 52 14.25 -21.07 7.66
C ASP A 52 15.45 -20.12 7.49
N ASP A 53 16.09 -20.20 6.33
CA ASP A 53 17.27 -19.43 5.91
C ASP A 53 17.04 -18.68 4.59
N TYR A 54 15.78 -18.60 4.13
CA TYR A 54 15.40 -17.87 2.93
C TYR A 54 15.87 -16.40 2.96
N GLY A 55 16.45 -15.97 1.84
CA GLY A 55 16.92 -14.61 1.61
C GLY A 55 15.80 -13.69 1.11
N TYR A 56 15.34 -12.77 1.95
CA TYR A 56 14.36 -11.76 1.58
C TYR A 56 15.05 -10.56 0.91
N MET A 57 14.87 -10.46 -0.40
CA MET A 57 15.46 -9.40 -1.23
C MET A 57 14.56 -8.16 -1.31
N ALA A 58 15.13 -6.98 -1.08
CA ALA A 58 14.52 -5.71 -1.50
C ALA A 58 15.60 -4.76 -2.03
N GLN A 59 15.42 -4.30 -3.27
CA GLN A 59 16.37 -3.46 -4.00
C GLN A 59 17.78 -4.09 -4.07
N HIS A 60 18.66 -3.76 -3.12
CA HIS A 60 20.06 -4.19 -3.06
C HIS A 60 20.44 -4.84 -1.73
N ALA A 61 19.45 -5.14 -0.87
CA ALA A 61 19.67 -5.77 0.42
C ALA A 61 18.97 -7.13 0.50
N GLU A 62 19.67 -8.10 1.06
CA GLU A 62 19.16 -9.42 1.43
C GLU A 62 19.15 -9.56 2.94
N VAL A 63 18.05 -10.04 3.51
CA VAL A 63 17.96 -10.34 4.94
C VAL A 63 17.30 -11.70 5.16
N THR A 64 17.74 -12.43 6.18
CA THR A 64 17.03 -13.63 6.66
C THR A 64 16.14 -13.27 7.85
N LEU A 65 15.19 -14.13 8.23
CA LEU A 65 14.38 -13.91 9.45
C LEU A 65 15.24 -13.76 10.71
N LEU A 66 16.38 -14.45 10.78
CA LEU A 66 17.32 -14.30 11.89
C LEU A 66 17.94 -12.89 11.89
N ASN A 67 18.42 -12.41 10.74
CA ASN A 67 18.96 -11.05 10.61
C ASN A 67 17.93 -10.03 11.08
N VAL A 68 16.68 -10.16 10.64
CA VAL A 68 15.60 -9.23 11.02
C VAL A 68 15.33 -9.25 12.51
N GLN A 69 15.25 -10.43 13.13
CA GLN A 69 15.03 -10.54 14.57
C GLN A 69 16.16 -9.86 15.37
N THR A 70 17.41 -10.05 14.95
CA THR A 70 18.55 -9.35 15.57
C THR A 70 18.43 -7.84 15.47
N HIS A 71 17.95 -7.30 14.35
CA HIS A 71 17.74 -5.85 14.21
C HIS A 71 16.63 -5.33 15.14
N ILE A 72 15.55 -6.09 15.30
CA ILE A 72 14.48 -5.77 16.25
C ILE A 72 15.02 -5.71 17.69
N GLU A 73 15.85 -6.67 18.08
CA GLU A 73 16.45 -6.75 19.41
C GLU A 73 17.45 -5.62 19.70
N VAL A 74 18.17 -5.15 18.66
CA VAL A 74 19.03 -3.97 18.74
C VAL A 74 18.21 -2.70 18.98
N GLY A 75 17.01 -2.62 18.40
CA GLY A 75 16.11 -1.48 18.55
C GLY A 75 16.75 -0.17 18.11
N ARG A 76 16.52 0.92 18.85
CA ARG A 76 16.99 2.27 18.48
C ARG A 76 18.52 2.48 18.55
N GLN A 77 19.29 1.51 19.04
CA GLN A 77 20.74 1.64 19.18
C GLN A 77 21.39 1.99 17.84
N ASN A 78 22.52 2.71 17.89
CA ASN A 78 23.26 3.15 16.70
C ASN A 78 22.44 3.95 15.67
N GLY A 79 21.31 4.55 16.08
CA GLY A 79 20.49 5.39 15.22
C GLY A 79 19.57 4.62 14.26
N MET A 80 19.36 3.31 14.47
CA MET A 80 18.52 2.48 13.61
C MET A 80 17.06 2.95 13.55
N HIS A 81 16.58 3.65 14.59
CA HIS A 81 15.24 4.26 14.63
C HIS A 81 15.27 5.80 14.50
N ALA A 82 16.37 6.38 14.00
CA ALA A 82 16.51 7.83 13.84
C ALA A 82 15.70 8.38 12.64
N TRP A 83 14.38 8.20 12.68
CA TRP A 83 13.46 8.58 11.61
C TRP A 83 13.23 10.08 11.52
N TYR A 84 13.21 10.76 12.66
CA TYR A 84 12.85 12.17 12.77
C TYR A 84 14.08 13.01 13.08
N ARG A 85 14.26 14.07 12.30
CA ARG A 85 15.36 15.03 12.48
C ARG A 85 14.84 16.46 12.50
N ASP A 86 15.48 17.33 13.26
CA ASP A 86 15.19 18.76 13.29
C ASP A 86 15.73 19.50 12.04
N ALA A 87 15.66 20.83 12.05
CA ALA A 87 16.13 21.64 10.93
C ALA A 87 17.65 21.59 10.75
N GLU A 88 18.37 21.40 11.85
CA GLU A 88 19.82 21.31 11.95
C GLU A 88 20.33 19.88 11.65
N GLY A 89 19.43 18.90 11.52
CA GLY A 89 19.74 17.51 11.20
C GLY A 89 19.95 16.60 12.42
N ASN A 90 19.77 17.11 13.63
CA ASN A 90 19.86 16.32 14.86
C ASN A 90 18.65 15.40 15.00
N VAL A 91 18.87 14.23 15.59
CA VAL A 91 17.81 13.25 15.85
C VAL A 91 16.87 13.79 16.93
N ARG A 92 15.56 13.79 16.64
CA ARG A 92 14.53 14.17 17.61
C ARG A 92 14.19 13.00 18.53
N GLU A 93 13.66 13.31 19.71
CA GLU A 93 13.12 12.29 20.61
C GLU A 93 12.01 11.50 19.92
N SER A 94 12.04 10.17 20.03
CA SER A 94 11.05 9.28 19.44
C SER A 94 9.63 9.63 19.92
N PRO A 95 8.61 9.49 19.05
CA PRO A 95 7.22 9.70 19.45
C PRO A 95 6.80 8.71 20.55
N THR A 96 5.81 9.09 21.35
CA THR A 96 5.28 8.20 22.38
C THR A 96 4.44 7.09 21.76
N GLY A 97 4.29 5.95 22.46
CA GLY A 97 3.40 4.87 22.00
C GLY A 97 1.94 5.33 21.77
N ALA A 98 1.49 6.35 22.50
CA ALA A 98 0.17 6.97 22.31
C ALA A 98 0.08 7.79 21.03
N ASP A 99 1.15 8.48 20.63
CA ASP A 99 1.21 9.21 19.37
C ASP A 99 1.24 8.24 18.17
N ILE A 100 2.00 7.14 18.30
CA ILE A 100 2.04 6.07 17.30
C ILE A 100 0.66 5.42 17.16
N ALA A 101 -0.02 5.12 18.28
CA ALA A 101 -1.37 4.57 18.25
C ALA A 101 -2.34 5.51 17.54
N ALA A 102 -2.30 6.81 17.88
CA ALA A 102 -3.14 7.82 17.24
C ALA A 102 -2.90 7.92 15.72
N TYR A 103 -1.66 7.77 15.25
CA TYR A 103 -1.34 7.69 13.83
C TYR A 103 -1.93 6.44 13.18
N THR A 104 -1.70 5.25 13.75
CA THR A 104 -2.24 4.01 13.19
C THR A 104 -3.77 3.97 13.16
N ASP A 105 -4.43 4.63 14.12
CA ASP A 105 -5.88 4.72 14.21
C ASP A 105 -6.53 5.48 13.03
N ILE A 106 -5.77 6.33 12.32
CA ILE A 106 -6.26 7.04 11.13
C ILE A 106 -6.80 6.07 10.08
N PHE A 107 -6.16 4.90 9.96
CA PHE A 107 -6.39 3.94 8.88
C PHE A 107 -7.30 2.78 9.28
N ARG A 108 -7.76 2.75 10.53
CA ARG A 108 -8.64 1.68 11.02
C ARG A 108 -9.99 1.71 10.31
N PRO A 109 -10.60 0.54 10.02
CA PRO A 109 -11.92 0.49 9.41
C PRO A 109 -13.02 1.09 10.30
N THR A 110 -12.76 1.26 11.60
CA THR A 110 -13.71 1.80 12.58
C THR A 110 -13.62 3.32 12.76
N THR A 111 -12.67 3.98 12.12
CA THR A 111 -12.46 5.43 12.22
C THR A 111 -12.89 6.13 10.93
N SER A 112 -12.96 7.46 10.99
CA SER A 112 -13.17 8.29 9.80
C SER A 112 -11.89 9.07 9.61
N THR A 113 -11.23 8.89 8.47
CA THR A 113 -9.90 9.45 8.19
C THR A 113 -9.87 10.96 8.41
N SER A 114 -10.84 11.70 7.86
CA SER A 114 -10.96 13.15 8.09
C SER A 114 -11.01 13.51 9.58
N LYS A 115 -11.86 12.85 10.38
CA LYS A 115 -11.98 13.13 11.82
C LYS A 115 -10.74 12.72 12.59
N ALA A 116 -10.15 11.58 12.24
CA ALA A 116 -8.93 11.07 12.86
C ALA A 116 -7.74 12.00 12.59
N LEU A 117 -7.60 12.52 11.35
CA LEU A 117 -6.58 13.51 10.99
C LEU A 117 -6.75 14.82 11.76
N THR A 118 -7.98 15.32 11.91
CA THR A 118 -8.24 16.50 12.76
C THR A 118 -7.84 16.24 14.21
N ALA A 119 -8.23 15.08 14.76
CA ALA A 119 -7.90 14.69 16.14
C ALA A 119 -6.41 14.41 16.36
N LEU A 120 -5.68 13.98 15.32
CA LEU A 120 -4.24 13.79 15.38
C LEU A 120 -3.56 15.13 15.70
N GLY A 121 -3.95 16.20 15.01
CA GLY A 121 -3.39 17.54 15.22
C GLY A 121 -3.92 18.25 16.47
N SER A 122 -5.24 18.20 16.72
CA SER A 122 -5.85 18.97 17.83
C SER A 122 -5.40 18.51 19.22
N ASN A 123 -4.95 17.26 19.35
CA ASN A 123 -4.47 16.67 20.59
C ASN A 123 -2.94 16.57 20.65
N ALA A 124 -2.22 17.10 19.66
CA ALA A 124 -0.77 17.09 19.64
C ALA A 124 -0.21 18.18 20.55
N LYS A 125 0.91 17.90 21.23
CA LYS A 125 1.70 18.95 21.87
C LYS A 125 2.29 19.86 20.78
N LYS A 126 2.36 21.15 21.04
CA LYS A 126 3.02 22.10 20.15
C LYS A 126 4.47 21.65 19.91
N ASP A 127 4.94 21.77 18.67
CA ASP A 127 6.31 21.43 18.22
C ASP A 127 6.69 19.94 18.38
N SER A 128 5.71 19.06 18.60
CA SER A 128 5.91 17.61 18.64
C SER A 128 5.89 16.98 17.24
N ILE A 129 6.51 15.80 17.10
CA ILE A 129 6.47 15.01 15.85
C ILE A 129 5.02 14.78 15.41
N ARG A 130 4.11 14.47 16.33
CA ARG A 130 2.70 14.27 16.03
C ARG A 130 2.04 15.50 15.40
N ALA A 131 2.41 16.71 15.84
CA ALA A 131 1.89 17.95 15.26
C ALA A 131 2.39 18.12 13.81
N ASP A 132 3.66 17.82 13.56
CA ASP A 132 4.27 17.89 12.22
C ASP A 132 3.65 16.87 11.27
N VAL A 133 3.46 15.63 11.74
CA VAL A 133 2.78 14.56 10.99
C VAL A 133 1.34 14.96 10.67
N ALA A 134 0.58 15.47 11.66
CA ALA A 134 -0.80 15.90 11.43
C ALA A 134 -0.88 17.01 10.38
N LYS A 135 0.00 18.01 10.47
CA LYS A 135 0.09 19.09 9.49
C LYS A 135 0.40 18.56 8.10
N HIS A 136 1.40 17.68 7.97
CA HIS A 136 1.81 17.08 6.70
C HIS A 136 0.68 16.26 6.06
N LEU A 137 0.06 15.36 6.83
CA LEU A 137 -1.02 14.52 6.33
C LEU A 137 -2.26 15.35 5.96
N GLN A 138 -2.61 16.38 6.74
CA GLN A 138 -3.74 17.25 6.41
C GLN A 138 -3.50 18.07 5.14
N ALA A 139 -2.28 18.55 4.91
CA ALA A 139 -1.93 19.30 3.71
C ALA A 139 -2.04 18.45 2.43
N ASN A 140 -1.85 17.14 2.54
CA ASN A 140 -1.92 16.18 1.44
C ASN A 140 -3.25 15.44 1.33
N TYR A 141 -4.17 15.64 2.28
CA TYR A 141 -5.46 14.96 2.30
C TYR A 141 -6.48 15.67 1.40
N HIS A 142 -6.75 15.05 0.26
CA HIS A 142 -7.77 15.46 -0.70
C HIS A 142 -8.87 14.38 -0.74
N PRO A 143 -9.87 14.44 0.17
CA PRO A 143 -10.95 13.46 0.19
C PRO A 143 -11.77 13.46 -1.11
N PRO A 144 -12.54 12.40 -1.38
CA PRO A 144 -13.47 12.39 -2.49
C PRO A 144 -14.38 13.63 -2.46
N SER A 145 -14.57 14.26 -3.63
CA SER A 145 -15.50 15.37 -3.76
C SER A 145 -16.95 14.92 -3.57
N ALA A 146 -17.84 15.83 -3.17
CA ALA A 146 -19.26 15.50 -2.96
C ALA A 146 -19.93 14.95 -4.23
N GLU A 147 -19.48 15.41 -5.41
CA GLU A 147 -19.99 15.01 -6.73
C GLU A 147 -19.62 13.56 -7.07
N SER A 148 -18.51 13.05 -6.52
CA SER A 148 -18.06 11.67 -6.75
C SER A 148 -19.02 10.62 -6.19
N LYS A 149 -19.80 11.01 -5.15
CA LYS A 149 -20.69 10.14 -4.37
C LYS A 149 -19.97 8.95 -3.71
N LEU A 150 -18.65 9.02 -3.56
CA LEU A 150 -17.87 8.00 -2.86
C LEU A 150 -17.98 8.25 -1.35
N VAL A 151 -18.56 7.29 -0.62
CA VAL A 151 -18.80 7.41 0.83
C VAL A 151 -18.33 6.15 1.53
N VAL A 152 -17.26 6.26 2.31
CA VAL A 152 -16.72 5.12 3.07
C VAL A 152 -17.39 5.05 4.45
N ASN A 153 -18.12 3.97 4.67
CA ASN A 153 -18.76 3.68 5.96
C ASN A 153 -17.84 2.87 6.86
N LYS A 154 -17.79 3.24 8.14
CA LYS A 154 -17.05 2.50 9.16
C LYS A 154 -17.54 1.06 9.28
N THR A 155 -16.64 0.14 9.57
CA THR A 155 -16.96 -1.26 9.83
C THR A 155 -16.07 -1.86 10.92
N LYS A 156 -16.61 -2.82 11.66
CA LYS A 156 -15.85 -3.66 12.60
C LYS A 156 -15.46 -5.01 12.01
N ASN A 157 -15.97 -5.33 10.82
CA ASN A 157 -15.90 -6.67 10.24
C ASN A 157 -14.77 -6.80 9.20
N HIS A 158 -14.05 -5.72 8.90
CA HIS A 158 -12.94 -5.78 7.96
C HIS A 158 -11.70 -6.35 8.65
N ILE A 159 -11.25 -7.51 8.17
CA ILE A 159 -10.05 -8.19 8.63
C ILE A 159 -8.91 -7.88 7.67
N ASN A 160 -7.77 -7.44 8.18
CA ASN A 160 -6.57 -7.17 7.39
C ASN A 160 -5.31 -7.49 8.22
N PRO A 161 -4.76 -8.71 8.11
CA PRO A 161 -3.58 -9.14 8.85
C PRO A 161 -2.35 -8.25 8.60
N TYR A 162 -2.20 -7.76 7.36
CA TYR A 162 -1.11 -6.87 7.02
C TYR A 162 -1.22 -5.54 7.78
N PHE A 163 -2.44 -4.99 7.90
CA PHE A 163 -2.67 -3.75 8.64
C PHE A 163 -2.28 -3.89 10.12
N ASP A 164 -2.71 -4.96 10.77
CA ASP A 164 -2.43 -5.20 12.19
C ASP A 164 -0.92 -5.42 12.42
N LEU A 165 -0.26 -6.16 11.53
CA LEU A 165 1.19 -6.35 11.57
C LEU A 165 1.94 -5.05 11.31
N TRP A 166 1.53 -4.25 10.32
CA TRP A 166 2.07 -2.92 10.05
C TRP A 166 1.93 -2.00 11.27
N ALA A 167 0.77 -1.99 11.91
CA ALA A 167 0.56 -1.20 13.13
C ALA A 167 1.51 -1.61 14.25
N TRP A 168 1.77 -2.92 14.42
CA TRP A 168 2.81 -3.41 15.32
C TRP A 168 4.21 -2.93 14.90
N THR A 169 4.56 -2.95 13.61
CA THR A 169 5.87 -2.45 13.17
C THR A 169 6.08 -0.98 13.53
N ASN A 170 5.03 -0.17 13.48
CA ASN A 170 5.14 1.25 13.86
C ASN A 170 5.45 1.42 15.35
N GLN A 171 4.83 0.60 16.21
CA GLN A 171 5.11 0.60 17.64
C GLN A 171 6.53 0.11 17.92
N ASN A 172 6.95 -0.97 17.27
CA ASN A 172 8.29 -1.54 17.43
C ASN A 172 9.39 -0.59 16.95
N LEU A 173 9.17 0.06 15.81
CA LEU A 173 10.14 0.96 15.18
C LEU A 173 10.03 2.41 15.64
N GLU A 174 9.11 2.74 16.56
CA GLU A 174 8.92 4.10 17.07
C GLU A 174 8.54 5.11 15.97
N TRP A 175 7.70 4.68 15.02
CA TRP A 175 7.26 5.48 13.89
C TRP A 175 5.82 5.96 14.07
N ALA A 176 5.61 7.27 14.08
CA ALA A 176 4.29 7.89 14.22
C ALA A 176 3.79 8.54 12.92
N GLY A 177 4.36 8.15 11.77
CA GLY A 177 3.95 8.64 10.45
C GLY A 177 4.88 9.67 9.82
N PRO A 178 4.63 10.00 8.54
CA PRO A 178 5.47 10.88 7.76
C PRO A 178 5.27 12.36 8.09
N GLU A 179 6.35 13.11 8.01
CA GLU A 179 6.37 14.57 8.01
C GLU A 179 7.19 15.09 6.82
N GLU A 180 7.25 16.41 6.62
CA GLU A 180 7.87 17.04 5.46
C GLU A 180 9.31 16.52 5.17
N ARG A 181 10.12 16.32 6.20
CA ARG A 181 11.52 15.85 6.09
C ARG A 181 11.64 14.36 5.88
N THR A 182 10.55 13.60 5.93
CA THR A 182 10.55 12.17 5.60
C THR A 182 11.03 11.94 4.18
N ALA A 183 10.85 12.91 3.28
CA ALA A 183 11.41 12.91 1.93
C ALA A 183 12.94 12.76 1.88
N PHE A 184 13.66 13.07 2.97
CA PHE A 184 15.11 12.95 3.09
C PHE A 184 15.57 11.67 3.80
N VAL A 185 14.65 10.85 4.30
CA VAL A 185 15.00 9.57 4.93
C VAL A 185 15.45 8.59 3.82
N ARG A 186 16.66 8.06 3.98
CA ARG A 186 17.28 7.12 3.02
C ARG A 186 17.45 5.71 3.58
N GLN A 187 17.40 5.56 4.90
CA GLN A 187 17.47 4.24 5.54
C GLN A 187 16.12 3.52 5.48
N SER A 188 16.13 2.21 5.69
CA SER A 188 14.94 1.38 5.84
C SER A 188 15.24 0.27 6.84
N HIS A 189 14.23 -0.19 7.58
CA HIS A 189 14.43 -1.26 8.56
C HIS A 189 14.41 -2.64 7.90
N ALA A 190 15.16 -3.59 8.48
CA ALA A 190 15.28 -4.97 7.98
C ALA A 190 13.96 -5.75 7.96
N ILE A 191 12.90 -5.27 8.62
CA ILE A 191 11.55 -5.87 8.54
C ILE A 191 10.95 -5.71 7.13
N LEU A 192 11.31 -4.64 6.41
CA LEU A 192 10.66 -4.24 5.17
C LEU A 192 10.69 -5.33 4.08
N PRO A 193 11.84 -5.97 3.76
CA PRO A 193 11.89 -7.02 2.75
C PRO A 193 10.99 -8.21 3.11
N VAL A 194 10.90 -8.59 4.39
CA VAL A 194 10.03 -9.69 4.83
C VAL A 194 8.56 -9.37 4.56
N LEU A 195 8.13 -8.15 4.87
CA LEU A 195 6.75 -7.73 4.62
C LEU A 195 6.44 -7.55 3.14
N TYR A 196 7.40 -7.08 2.35
CA TYR A 196 7.25 -7.02 0.89
C TYR A 196 6.99 -8.41 0.30
N HIS A 197 7.83 -9.39 0.64
CA HIS A 197 7.70 -10.76 0.15
C HIS A 197 6.39 -11.43 0.57
N HIS A 198 5.91 -11.14 1.79
CA HIS A 198 4.72 -11.78 2.33
C HIS A 198 3.41 -11.04 2.05
N PHE A 199 3.40 -9.72 1.87
CA PHE A 199 2.17 -8.92 1.76
C PHE A 199 2.19 -7.84 0.68
N GLY A 200 3.36 -7.54 0.10
CA GLY A 200 3.52 -6.55 -0.97
C GLY A 200 4.02 -5.20 -0.44
N CYS A 201 4.33 -4.27 -1.35
CA CYS A 201 5.10 -3.07 -1.04
C CYS A 201 4.40 -2.03 -0.15
N VAL A 202 3.07 -2.02 -0.16
CA VAL A 202 2.26 -1.06 0.61
C VAL A 202 1.00 -1.74 1.12
N CYS A 203 0.63 -1.44 2.37
CA CYS A 203 -0.54 -2.04 2.99
C CYS A 203 -1.82 -1.29 2.58
N PRO A 204 -2.84 -1.97 2.02
CA PRO A 204 -4.13 -1.33 1.75
C PRO A 204 -4.83 -0.98 3.08
N SER A 205 -5.42 0.21 3.16
CA SER A 205 -6.41 0.53 4.19
C SER A 205 -7.81 0.11 3.76
N TYR A 206 -8.72 -0.09 4.70
CA TYR A 206 -10.13 -0.34 4.37
C TYR A 206 -10.73 0.79 3.51
N GLU A 207 -10.41 2.04 3.84
CA GLU A 207 -10.85 3.20 3.05
C GLU A 207 -10.37 3.10 1.60
N SER A 208 -9.10 2.73 1.37
CA SER A 208 -8.56 2.59 0.02
C SER A 208 -9.27 1.51 -0.80
N LEU A 209 -9.55 0.35 -0.18
CA LEU A 209 -10.25 -0.75 -0.84
C LEU A 209 -11.69 -0.39 -1.18
N GLU A 210 -12.38 0.30 -0.25
CA GLU A 210 -13.77 0.70 -0.42
C GLU A 210 -13.93 1.79 -1.48
N LEU A 211 -13.00 2.74 -1.56
CA LEU A 211 -12.97 3.75 -2.63
C LEU A 211 -12.80 3.12 -4.01
N ILE A 212 -11.86 2.18 -4.15
CA ILE A 212 -11.66 1.44 -5.42
C ILE A 212 -12.93 0.67 -5.79
N ARG A 213 -13.51 -0.07 -4.83
CA ARG A 213 -14.72 -0.87 -5.01
C ARG A 213 -15.90 -0.02 -5.50
N GLN A 214 -16.13 1.13 -4.86
CA GLN A 214 -17.21 2.05 -5.25
C GLN A 214 -16.95 2.73 -6.61
N ALA A 215 -15.71 3.17 -6.86
CA ALA A 215 -15.33 3.83 -8.10
C ALA A 215 -15.37 2.88 -9.32
N ALA A 216 -15.19 1.57 -9.10
CA ALA A 216 -15.36 0.57 -10.14
C ALA A 216 -16.78 0.58 -10.74
N LYS A 217 -17.83 0.85 -9.95
CA LYS A 217 -19.22 0.92 -10.44
C LYS A 217 -19.63 -0.32 -11.24
N GLY A 218 -19.17 -1.50 -10.81
CA GLY A 218 -19.40 -2.78 -11.50
C GLY A 218 -18.46 -3.07 -12.67
N ARG A 219 -17.57 -2.15 -13.04
CA ARG A 219 -16.44 -2.42 -13.94
C ARG A 219 -15.43 -3.33 -13.27
N LYS A 220 -14.58 -3.95 -14.07
CA LYS A 220 -13.44 -4.72 -13.59
C LYS A 220 -12.35 -3.80 -13.06
N VAL A 221 -11.55 -4.28 -12.13
CA VAL A 221 -10.28 -3.65 -11.73
C VAL A 221 -9.14 -4.45 -12.34
N VAL A 222 -8.28 -3.78 -13.08
CA VAL A 222 -7.04 -4.35 -13.64
C VAL A 222 -5.91 -3.95 -12.70
N ASP A 223 -5.44 -4.90 -11.88
CA ASP A 223 -4.32 -4.71 -10.95
C ASP A 223 -3.01 -4.99 -11.71
N MET A 224 -2.40 -3.91 -12.20
CA MET A 224 -1.27 -3.93 -13.12
C MET A 224 0.06 -3.84 -12.36
N GLY A 225 0.93 -4.84 -12.56
CA GLY A 225 2.10 -5.03 -11.70
C GLY A 225 1.68 -5.54 -10.32
N SER A 226 0.74 -6.48 -10.30
CA SER A 226 0.08 -6.96 -9.07
C SER A 226 1.02 -7.60 -8.04
N GLY A 227 2.27 -7.92 -8.42
CA GLY A 227 3.26 -8.54 -7.55
C GLY A 227 2.75 -9.86 -6.98
N ASN A 228 2.73 -9.96 -5.64
CA ASN A 228 2.17 -11.13 -4.97
C ASN A 228 0.64 -11.20 -4.92
N GLY A 229 -0.05 -10.16 -5.38
CA GLY A 229 -1.51 -10.09 -5.46
C GLY A 229 -2.23 -9.90 -4.14
N TYR A 230 -1.59 -9.42 -3.06
CA TYR A 230 -2.28 -9.13 -1.80
C TYR A 230 -3.41 -8.10 -1.98
N TRP A 231 -3.17 -7.03 -2.74
CA TRP A 231 -4.20 -6.04 -3.06
C TRP A 231 -5.36 -6.66 -3.85
N THR A 232 -5.07 -7.44 -4.88
CA THR A 232 -6.08 -8.21 -5.61
C THR A 232 -6.88 -9.11 -4.66
N TYR A 233 -6.22 -9.85 -3.77
CA TYR A 233 -6.89 -10.72 -2.81
C TYR A 233 -7.83 -9.94 -1.89
N MET A 234 -7.35 -8.84 -1.31
CA MET A 234 -8.14 -7.95 -0.45
C MET A 234 -9.34 -7.35 -1.18
N LEU A 235 -9.17 -6.88 -2.42
CA LEU A 235 -10.25 -6.33 -3.24
C LEU A 235 -11.29 -7.39 -3.58
N ARG A 236 -10.88 -8.62 -3.93
CA ARG A 236 -11.78 -9.75 -4.17
C ARG A 236 -12.53 -10.21 -2.91
N ARG A 237 -12.04 -9.89 -1.71
CA ARG A 237 -12.74 -10.16 -0.43
C ARG A 237 -13.72 -9.06 -0.04
N MET A 238 -13.74 -7.93 -0.73
CA MET A 238 -14.70 -6.87 -0.46
C MET A 238 -16.11 -7.34 -0.82
N GLU A 239 -17.02 -7.24 0.14
CA GLU A 239 -18.42 -7.62 -0.05
C GLU A 239 -19.22 -6.49 -0.72
N PRO A 240 -20.17 -6.81 -1.60
CA PRO A 240 -21.08 -5.81 -2.17
C PRO A 240 -21.86 -5.08 -1.06
N SER A 241 -22.07 -3.77 -1.24
CA SER A 241 -22.83 -2.97 -0.28
C SER A 241 -24.34 -3.27 -0.31
N SER A 242 -24.82 -3.90 -1.38
CA SER A 242 -26.21 -4.32 -1.54
C SER A 242 -26.33 -5.56 -2.40
N LYS A 243 -27.47 -6.27 -2.31
CA LYS A 243 -27.77 -7.44 -3.16
C LYS A 243 -27.82 -7.16 -4.67
N LYS A 244 -27.94 -5.89 -5.06
CA LYS A 244 -27.99 -5.45 -6.47
C LYS A 244 -26.59 -5.23 -7.04
N GLU A 245 -25.60 -5.05 -6.18
CA GLU A 245 -24.23 -4.82 -6.57
C GLU A 245 -23.51 -6.15 -6.76
N LYS A 246 -22.75 -6.25 -7.84
CA LYS A 246 -21.94 -7.44 -8.12
C LYS A 246 -20.68 -7.41 -7.29
N LYS A 247 -20.18 -8.59 -6.93
CA LYS A 247 -18.84 -8.75 -6.36
C LYS A 247 -17.80 -8.18 -7.32
N LEU A 248 -16.79 -7.52 -6.77
CA LEU A 248 -15.74 -6.87 -7.54
C LEU A 248 -14.94 -7.92 -8.32
N ASP A 249 -14.86 -7.75 -9.64
CA ASP A 249 -14.00 -8.55 -10.51
C ASP A 249 -12.64 -7.87 -10.64
N VAL A 250 -11.58 -8.56 -10.25
CA VAL A 250 -10.21 -8.02 -10.22
C VAL A 250 -9.30 -8.97 -11.00
N ILE A 251 -8.59 -8.42 -11.99
CA ILE A 251 -7.66 -9.15 -12.85
C ILE A 251 -6.23 -8.74 -12.47
N PRO A 252 -5.47 -9.63 -11.77
CA PRO A 252 -4.05 -9.43 -11.51
C PRO A 252 -3.23 -9.70 -12.78
N ILE A 253 -2.37 -8.76 -13.14
CA ILE A 253 -1.40 -8.88 -14.23
C ILE A 253 -0.02 -8.57 -13.67
N ASP A 254 0.96 -9.41 -13.98
CA ASP A 254 2.34 -9.18 -13.62
C ASP A 254 3.26 -9.86 -14.64
N ASN A 255 4.50 -9.42 -14.78
CA ASN A 255 5.46 -10.01 -15.72
C ASN A 255 6.48 -10.94 -15.02
N GLY A 256 6.37 -11.12 -13.71
CA GLY A 256 7.21 -12.01 -12.92
C GLY A 256 8.63 -11.51 -12.72
N MET A 257 8.90 -10.20 -12.90
CA MET A 257 10.23 -9.63 -12.69
C MET A 257 10.67 -9.58 -11.23
N SER A 258 9.71 -9.46 -10.32
CA SER A 258 9.96 -9.44 -8.88
C SER A 258 9.68 -10.82 -8.30
N GLU A 259 10.58 -11.30 -7.45
CA GLU A 259 10.41 -12.53 -6.70
C GLU A 259 9.64 -12.25 -5.40
N TRP A 260 8.63 -13.07 -5.13
CA TRP A 260 7.80 -12.98 -3.93
C TRP A 260 7.72 -14.34 -3.26
N ARG A 261 7.97 -14.38 -1.96
CA ARG A 261 7.88 -15.62 -1.21
C ARG A 261 6.45 -16.14 -1.08
N THR A 262 5.48 -15.24 -0.87
CA THR A 262 4.05 -15.58 -0.78
C THR A 262 3.34 -15.03 -2.00
N MET A 263 2.49 -15.84 -2.62
CA MET A 263 1.50 -15.45 -3.63
C MET A 263 0.10 -15.62 -3.05
N TRP A 264 -0.69 -14.56 -2.99
CA TRP A 264 -2.02 -14.55 -2.35
C TRP A 264 -3.14 -15.00 -3.27
N VAL A 265 -2.93 -14.92 -4.57
CA VAL A 265 -3.93 -15.28 -5.59
C VAL A 265 -3.35 -16.27 -6.57
N GLY A 266 -4.21 -17.15 -7.06
CA GLY A 266 -3.96 -17.89 -8.29
C GLY A 266 -4.48 -17.09 -9.49
N GLY A 267 -4.01 -17.49 -10.68
CA GLY A 267 -4.48 -16.95 -11.95
C GLY A 267 -4.02 -15.53 -12.26
N THR A 268 -2.85 -15.12 -11.74
CA THR A 268 -2.16 -13.93 -12.26
C THR A 268 -1.83 -14.14 -13.73
N VAL A 269 -2.25 -13.19 -14.56
CA VAL A 269 -1.94 -13.19 -15.98
C VAL A 269 -0.48 -12.77 -16.15
N GLU A 270 0.37 -13.72 -16.54
CA GLU A 270 1.79 -13.46 -16.80
C GLU A 270 1.95 -12.74 -18.15
N ALA A 271 2.15 -11.42 -18.12
CA ALA A 271 2.25 -10.59 -19.33
C ALA A 271 2.97 -9.25 -19.09
N ASP A 272 3.57 -8.67 -20.14
CA ASP A 272 3.90 -7.24 -20.14
C ASP A 272 2.61 -6.41 -20.13
N GLY A 273 2.54 -5.43 -19.25
CA GLY A 273 1.33 -4.63 -19.04
C GLY A 273 0.89 -3.84 -20.27
N VAL A 274 1.81 -3.27 -21.04
CA VAL A 274 1.48 -2.51 -22.26
C VAL A 274 0.94 -3.45 -23.32
N GLU A 275 1.59 -4.60 -23.50
CA GLU A 275 1.12 -5.60 -24.45
C GLU A 275 -0.25 -6.14 -24.07
N TRP A 276 -0.49 -6.39 -22.78
CA TRP A 276 -1.79 -6.83 -22.32
C TRP A 276 -2.86 -5.77 -22.57
N LEU A 277 -2.61 -4.50 -22.23
CA LEU A 277 -3.56 -3.41 -22.49
C LEU A 277 -3.90 -3.31 -23.98
N LYS A 278 -2.89 -3.33 -24.87
CA LYS A 278 -3.11 -3.30 -26.33
C LYS A 278 -3.95 -4.47 -26.84
N LYS A 279 -3.72 -5.69 -26.31
CA LYS A 279 -4.50 -6.89 -26.68
C LYS A 279 -5.94 -6.86 -26.14
N ASN A 280 -6.21 -6.04 -25.12
CA ASN A 280 -7.50 -5.94 -24.45
C ASN A 280 -8.14 -4.56 -24.63
N ASP A 281 -7.94 -3.94 -25.80
CA ASP A 281 -8.59 -2.68 -26.20
C ASP A 281 -8.39 -1.55 -25.18
N GLY A 282 -7.15 -1.41 -24.72
CA GLY A 282 -6.73 -0.43 -23.72
C GLY A 282 -7.42 -0.58 -22.36
N ALA A 283 -8.09 -1.72 -22.11
CA ALA A 283 -8.95 -1.96 -20.96
C ALA A 283 -9.98 -0.84 -20.72
N LYS A 284 -10.54 -0.27 -21.79
CA LYS A 284 -11.40 0.92 -21.75
C LYS A 284 -12.61 0.84 -20.79
N ASP A 285 -13.13 -0.37 -20.58
CA ASP A 285 -14.29 -0.63 -19.72
C ASP A 285 -13.90 -1.03 -18.28
N SER A 286 -12.65 -0.85 -17.90
CA SER A 286 -12.11 -1.22 -16.58
C SER A 286 -11.67 0.01 -15.78
N VAL A 287 -11.24 -0.24 -14.54
CA VAL A 287 -10.42 0.66 -13.72
C VAL A 287 -9.00 0.12 -13.72
N LEU A 288 -8.02 0.97 -14.00
CA LEU A 288 -6.61 0.61 -13.88
C LEU A 288 -6.14 0.87 -12.45
N LEU A 289 -5.56 -0.14 -11.80
CA LEU A 289 -4.91 -0.04 -10.50
C LEU A 289 -3.41 -0.28 -10.68
N MET A 290 -2.59 0.61 -10.17
CA MET A 290 -1.14 0.44 -10.07
C MET A 290 -0.74 0.55 -8.62
N VAL A 291 -0.19 -0.54 -8.06
CA VAL A 291 0.28 -0.57 -6.68
C VAL A 291 1.80 -0.50 -6.67
N TYR A 292 2.33 0.53 -6.03
CA TYR A 292 3.76 0.78 -5.86
C TYR A 292 4.53 0.72 -7.20
N PRO A 293 4.10 1.46 -8.24
CA PRO A 293 4.69 1.35 -9.57
C PRO A 293 6.19 1.70 -9.54
N THR A 294 6.98 0.94 -10.29
CA THR A 294 8.43 1.12 -10.33
C THR A 294 8.82 2.41 -11.05
N VAL A 295 9.88 3.05 -10.58
CA VAL A 295 10.47 4.23 -11.25
C VAL A 295 11.19 3.89 -12.56
N GLY A 296 11.74 2.67 -12.66
CA GLY A 296 12.50 2.23 -13.82
C GLY A 296 11.64 2.01 -15.08
N GLY A 297 12.26 2.16 -16.24
CA GLY A 297 11.69 1.75 -17.53
C GLY A 297 10.45 2.53 -17.99
N GLU A 298 10.22 3.73 -17.44
CA GLU A 298 9.05 4.57 -17.73
C GLU A 298 7.72 3.83 -17.50
N PHE A 299 7.68 2.87 -16.56
CA PHE A 299 6.55 1.97 -16.36
C PHE A 299 5.22 2.73 -16.24
N THR A 300 5.14 3.67 -15.30
CA THR A 300 3.92 4.46 -15.04
C THR A 300 3.46 5.21 -16.29
N LYS A 301 4.38 5.93 -16.95
CA LYS A 301 4.08 6.66 -18.19
C LYS A 301 3.55 5.72 -19.26
N ARG A 302 4.21 4.59 -19.48
CA ARG A 302 3.82 3.58 -20.48
C ARG A 302 2.45 2.97 -20.20
N MET A 303 2.10 2.73 -18.94
CA MET A 303 0.76 2.25 -18.56
C MET A 303 -0.31 3.30 -18.83
N VAL A 304 -0.08 4.55 -18.41
CA VAL A 304 -1.02 5.66 -18.64
C VAL A 304 -1.23 5.90 -20.14
N ASP A 305 -0.17 5.81 -20.95
CA ASP A 305 -0.24 5.99 -22.40
C ASP A 305 -1.00 4.87 -23.12
N ALA A 306 -0.99 3.66 -22.59
CA ALA A 306 -1.64 2.50 -23.20
C ALA A 306 -3.06 2.24 -22.68
N TYR A 307 -3.52 3.01 -21.69
CA TYR A 307 -4.81 2.82 -21.05
C TYR A 307 -5.87 3.75 -21.62
N ASP A 308 -6.93 3.16 -22.16
CA ASP A 308 -8.03 3.88 -22.81
C ASP A 308 -9.24 4.11 -21.89
N GLY A 309 -9.18 3.61 -20.65
CA GLY A 309 -10.26 3.79 -19.68
C GLY A 309 -10.32 5.19 -19.09
N THR A 310 -11.09 5.34 -18.02
CA THR A 310 -11.48 6.65 -17.48
C THR A 310 -11.13 6.86 -16.01
N THR A 311 -10.66 5.81 -15.33
CA THR A 311 -10.33 5.86 -13.90
C THR A 311 -9.02 5.12 -13.66
N ILE A 312 -8.08 5.77 -13.00
CA ILE A 312 -6.80 5.20 -12.56
C ILE A 312 -6.72 5.34 -11.05
N PHE A 313 -6.37 4.26 -10.35
CA PHE A 313 -5.88 4.32 -8.99
C PHE A 313 -4.38 4.04 -8.97
N CYS A 314 -3.65 4.82 -8.18
CA CYS A 314 -2.24 4.59 -7.90
C CYS A 314 -2.03 4.60 -6.39
N ALA A 315 -1.53 3.51 -5.82
CA ALA A 315 -1.05 3.48 -4.44
C ALA A 315 0.47 3.63 -4.47
N GLY A 316 1.02 4.72 -3.92
CA GLY A 316 2.46 4.97 -3.98
C GLY A 316 2.87 6.23 -3.22
N THR A 317 4.13 6.60 -3.38
CA THR A 317 4.75 7.63 -2.55
C THR A 317 4.22 9.01 -2.91
N GLN A 318 3.86 9.79 -1.89
CA GLN A 318 3.29 11.14 -2.03
C GLN A 318 4.28 12.28 -1.80
N ASN A 319 5.56 11.96 -1.65
CA ASN A 319 6.65 12.93 -1.58
C ASN A 319 7.70 12.68 -2.67
N ALA A 320 8.62 13.63 -2.83
CA ALA A 320 9.65 13.59 -3.87
C ALA A 320 10.88 12.71 -3.51
N SER A 321 10.71 11.68 -2.67
CA SER A 321 11.81 10.76 -2.33
C SER A 321 12.22 9.84 -3.48
N GLY A 322 11.36 9.71 -4.51
CA GLY A 322 11.66 8.97 -5.74
C GLY A 322 11.58 7.45 -5.59
N PHE A 323 10.78 6.93 -4.65
CA PHE A 323 10.60 5.48 -4.48
C PHE A 323 9.62 4.85 -5.48
N THR A 324 8.61 5.58 -5.93
CA THR A 324 7.57 5.05 -6.83
C THR A 324 7.28 6.00 -7.98
N ALA A 325 6.80 5.44 -9.08
CA ALA A 325 6.35 6.09 -10.30
C ALA A 325 7.42 6.90 -11.05
N PHE A 326 7.98 7.93 -10.42
CA PHE A 326 8.94 8.85 -11.01
C PHE A 326 10.06 9.20 -10.01
N ALA A 327 11.28 9.37 -10.51
CA ALA A 327 12.46 9.53 -9.67
C ALA A 327 12.55 10.90 -8.96
N LYS A 328 11.89 11.93 -9.52
CA LYS A 328 12.13 13.33 -9.16
C LYS A 328 10.86 14.13 -8.83
N GLU A 329 9.70 13.51 -8.94
CA GLU A 329 8.40 14.16 -8.73
C GLU A 329 7.36 13.13 -8.31
N THR A 330 6.21 13.59 -7.82
CA THR A 330 5.08 12.70 -7.50
C THR A 330 4.29 12.35 -8.76
N ILE A 331 3.51 11.26 -8.72
CA ILE A 331 2.58 10.94 -9.81
C ILE A 331 1.53 12.04 -10.02
N ALA A 332 1.11 12.72 -8.95
CA ALA A 332 0.13 13.82 -9.03
C ALA A 332 0.70 15.00 -9.81
N ASP A 333 1.94 15.42 -9.51
CA ASP A 333 2.61 16.52 -10.21
C ASP A 333 2.85 16.17 -11.69
N TRP A 334 3.30 14.93 -11.96
CA TRP A 334 3.51 14.46 -13.31
C TRP A 334 2.21 14.42 -14.12
N MET A 335 1.13 13.86 -13.56
CA MET A 335 -0.19 13.81 -14.21
C MET A 335 -0.72 15.21 -14.52
N ALA A 336 -0.60 16.15 -13.57
CA ALA A 336 -1.08 17.52 -13.76
C ALA A 336 -0.34 18.26 -14.90
N ARG A 337 0.96 18.01 -15.06
CA ARG A 337 1.80 18.65 -16.08
C ARG A 337 1.68 17.97 -17.45
N GLU A 338 1.78 16.65 -17.47
CA GLU A 338 1.93 15.87 -18.71
C GLU A 338 0.60 15.33 -19.25
N ARG A 339 -0.41 15.19 -18.39
CA ARG A 339 -1.69 14.54 -18.71
C ARG A 339 -2.87 15.41 -18.25
N PRO A 340 -2.99 16.66 -18.71
CA PRO A 340 -4.04 17.60 -18.24
C PRO A 340 -5.47 17.14 -18.54
N GLU A 341 -5.65 16.15 -19.42
CA GLU A 341 -6.92 15.45 -19.62
C GLU A 341 -7.33 14.57 -18.43
N TRP A 342 -6.42 14.29 -17.50
CA TRP A 342 -6.67 13.57 -16.26
C TRP A 342 -6.67 14.54 -15.07
N ARG A 343 -7.71 14.47 -14.26
CA ARG A 343 -7.87 15.27 -13.05
C ARG A 343 -7.65 14.41 -11.81
N LEU A 344 -6.94 14.95 -10.83
CA LEU A 344 -6.88 14.35 -9.49
C LEU A 344 -8.27 14.39 -8.83
N GLY A 345 -8.87 13.23 -8.66
CA GLY A 345 -10.20 13.05 -8.07
C GLY A 345 -10.16 12.94 -6.55
N LEU A 346 -9.13 12.29 -6.00
CA LEU A 346 -8.81 12.23 -4.57
C LEU A 346 -7.34 11.86 -4.34
N GLN A 347 -6.85 12.16 -3.14
CA GLN A 347 -5.60 11.71 -2.56
C GLN A 347 -5.84 11.47 -1.06
N ILE A 348 -5.69 10.23 -0.61
CA ILE A 348 -5.81 9.89 0.82
C ILE A 348 -4.53 9.23 1.32
N PRO A 349 -4.08 9.47 2.56
CA PRO A 349 -2.94 8.76 3.10
C PRO A 349 -3.30 7.27 3.26
N ILE A 350 -2.31 6.40 3.10
CA ILE A 350 -2.42 4.98 3.39
C ILE A 350 -1.30 4.54 4.34
N PRO A 351 -1.44 3.38 5.00
CA PRO A 351 -0.40 2.81 5.86
C PRO A 351 0.99 2.87 5.21
N SER A 352 1.89 3.63 5.84
CA SER A 352 3.26 3.85 5.36
C SER A 352 4.27 3.22 6.31
N PHE A 353 5.24 2.49 5.78
CA PHE A 353 6.34 1.98 6.60
C PHE A 353 7.20 3.10 7.19
N ALA A 354 7.96 2.79 8.24
CA ALA A 354 8.89 3.74 8.84
C ALA A 354 9.82 4.36 7.79
N GLY A 355 9.86 5.69 7.73
CA GLY A 355 10.62 6.44 6.74
C GLY A 355 10.01 6.51 5.34
N LYS A 356 8.76 6.06 5.15
CA LYS A 356 7.99 6.15 3.91
C LYS A 356 6.78 7.07 4.07
N ASP A 357 6.20 7.47 2.94
CA ASP A 357 5.09 8.42 2.90
C ASP A 357 4.20 8.10 1.70
N GLU A 358 3.17 7.30 1.94
CA GLU A 358 2.39 6.65 0.90
C GLU A 358 0.94 7.18 0.89
N ALA A 359 0.37 7.31 -0.30
CA ALA A 359 -1.02 7.68 -0.53
C ALA A 359 -1.69 6.83 -1.60
N LEU A 360 -3.02 6.82 -1.58
CA LEU A 360 -3.84 6.40 -2.70
C LEU A 360 -4.28 7.65 -3.47
N PHE A 361 -3.94 7.68 -4.76
CA PHE A 361 -4.39 8.68 -5.71
C PHE A 361 -5.47 8.08 -6.61
N MET A 362 -6.53 8.84 -6.90
CA MET A 362 -7.47 8.52 -7.98
C MET A 362 -7.39 9.61 -9.03
N PHE A 363 -7.22 9.22 -10.29
CA PHE A 363 -7.30 10.11 -11.44
C PHE A 363 -8.51 9.75 -12.29
N GLU A 364 -9.23 10.78 -12.73
CA GLU A 364 -10.40 10.64 -13.60
C GLU A 364 -10.19 11.43 -14.88
N LYS A 365 -10.55 10.84 -16.02
CA LYS A 365 -10.48 11.52 -17.31
C LYS A 365 -11.56 12.61 -17.38
N ASN A 366 -11.18 13.82 -17.74
CA ASN A 366 -12.08 14.96 -17.89
C ASN A 366 -13.08 14.69 -19.01
N GLY A 367 -14.38 14.64 -18.70
CA GLY A 367 -15.45 14.39 -19.68
C GLY A 367 -15.52 15.41 -20.82
N ASN A 368 -14.91 16.60 -20.66
CA ASN A 368 -14.79 17.60 -21.73
C ASN A 368 -13.75 17.23 -22.80
N ALA A 369 -12.80 16.35 -22.51
CA ALA A 369 -11.83 15.85 -23.50
C ALA A 369 -12.47 14.80 -24.43
N VAL A 370 -13.45 14.03 -23.93
CA VAL A 370 -14.20 13.03 -24.71
C VAL A 370 -14.99 13.70 -25.85
N LYS A 371 -15.54 14.91 -25.62
CA LYS A 371 -16.31 15.64 -26.62
C LYS A 371 -15.49 16.23 -27.77
N LYS A 372 -14.16 16.32 -27.66
CA LYS A 372 -13.29 16.83 -28.75
C LYS A 372 -12.90 15.75 -29.77
N GLY A 373 -13.15 14.48 -29.48
CA GLY A 373 -12.83 13.35 -30.38
C GLY A 373 -13.99 12.87 -31.26
N GLU A 374 -15.22 13.32 -31.00
CA GLU A 374 -16.43 12.92 -31.74
C GLU A 374 -16.94 14.01 -32.71
N SER A 375 -16.15 15.07 -32.90
CA SER A 375 -16.42 16.11 -33.90
C SER A 375 -15.21 16.29 -34.82
N ALA A 376 -15.00 15.34 -35.72
CA ALA A 376 -14.21 15.50 -36.93
C ALA A 376 -14.80 14.62 -38.04
#